data_AF-A0A538LGC5-F1
#
_entry.id   AF-A0A538LGC5-F1
#
_cell.length_a   1.000
_cell.length_b   1.000
_cell.length_c   1.000
_cell.angle_alpha   90.00
_cell.angle_beta   90.00
_cell.angle_gamma   90.00
#
_symmetry.space_group_name_H-M   'P 1'
#
loop_
_entity.id
_entity.type
_entity.pdbx_description
1 polymer ?
#
loop_
_entity_poly.entity_id
_entity_poly.type
_entity_poly.pdbx_seq_one_letter_code
_entity_poly.pdbx_strand_id
1 'polypeptide(L)'
;MSPAACSSRQKSLRGLAKCACAAAETRPGLIPQNTTRRPGASTSGTSLRSVVELVVHACVDPLLEEPPQRLSGDGRLVAGTPRLELHDGHGRLPAAIAAGVALVLRQRPQPSHEAQRTRAPGRHHAPVAPTEKELRYTVVLDSDGGLRTDTDKGIDEIGRWSAEHLLLAALLRCTAESLRYSARKRGVTRIGVGGSAKGLVRRRDEDGRYAVVRTDVALDVELEPKPLRTDLAAILEWAERGCFIGSSLTAKPTYHWNVT
;
A
#
# COMPACT_ATOMS: atom_id res chain seq x y z
N MET A 1 -65.29 -16.17 -23.73
CA MET A 1 -64.49 -16.94 -24.71
C MET A 1 -63.21 -16.17 -24.94
N SER A 2 -62.06 -16.77 -24.62
CA SER A 2 -60.75 -16.12 -24.56
C SER A 2 -59.80 -16.88 -25.51
N PRO A 3 -59.13 -16.25 -26.49
CA PRO A 3 -58.09 -16.92 -27.26
C PRO A 3 -56.70 -16.78 -26.62
N ALA A 4 -55.90 -17.80 -26.87
CA ALA A 4 -54.74 -18.23 -26.11
C ALA A 4 -53.43 -17.45 -26.41
N ALA A 5 -52.52 -17.54 -25.46
CA ALA A 5 -51.15 -17.06 -25.52
C ALA A 5 -50.29 -17.84 -26.52
N CYS A 6 -49.51 -17.11 -27.32
CA CYS A 6 -48.50 -17.66 -28.22
C CYS A 6 -47.13 -17.67 -27.51
N SER A 7 -46.58 -18.86 -27.25
CA SER A 7 -45.21 -19.07 -26.77
C SER A 7 -44.28 -19.43 -27.94
N SER A 8 -43.26 -18.63 -28.23
CA SER A 8 -42.17 -19.03 -29.13
C SER A 8 -40.92 -19.40 -28.33
N ARG A 9 -40.59 -20.69 -28.36
CA ARG A 9 -39.28 -21.25 -28.04
C ARG A 9 -38.28 -20.95 -29.17
N GLN A 10 -37.00 -21.21 -28.86
CA GLN A 10 -35.82 -21.40 -29.73
C GLN A 10 -34.93 -20.16 -29.94
N LYS A 11 -33.59 -20.22 -29.89
CA LYS A 11 -32.65 -21.35 -29.92
C LYS A 11 -31.32 -20.93 -29.28
N SER A 12 -30.68 -21.89 -28.61
CA SER A 12 -29.29 -21.87 -28.18
C SER A 12 -28.35 -21.65 -29.37
N LEU A 13 -27.40 -20.73 -29.25
CA LEU A 13 -26.16 -20.74 -30.03
C LEU A 13 -24.97 -20.84 -29.07
N ARG A 14 -24.46 -22.07 -28.93
CA ARG A 14 -23.14 -22.34 -28.35
C ARG A 14 -22.09 -21.92 -29.37
N GLY A 15 -21.46 -20.77 -29.15
CA GLY A 15 -20.25 -20.37 -29.87
C GLY A 15 -19.01 -20.94 -29.18
N LEU A 16 -18.49 -22.06 -29.71
CA LEU A 16 -17.17 -22.58 -29.38
C LEU A 16 -16.11 -21.68 -30.03
N ALA A 17 -15.47 -20.82 -29.22
CA ALA A 17 -14.25 -20.15 -29.63
C ALA A 17 -13.11 -21.18 -29.69
N LYS A 18 -12.65 -21.50 -30.92
CA LYS A 18 -11.39 -22.20 -31.17
C LYS A 18 -10.24 -21.27 -30.80
N CYS A 19 -9.58 -21.53 -29.67
CA CYS A 19 -8.25 -20.98 -29.40
C CYS A 19 -7.20 -21.92 -30.03
N ALA A 20 -6.44 -21.41 -30.99
CA ALA A 20 -5.29 -22.09 -31.57
C ALA A 20 -4.09 -21.99 -30.61
N CYS A 21 -3.42 -23.12 -30.34
CA CYS A 21 -2.16 -23.14 -29.59
C CYS A 21 -1.02 -22.65 -30.48
N ALA A 22 -0.29 -21.62 -30.04
CA ALA A 22 0.97 -21.22 -30.65
C ALA A 22 2.04 -22.27 -30.33
N ALA A 23 2.72 -22.75 -31.37
CA ALA A 23 3.85 -23.67 -31.26
C ALA A 23 5.06 -22.95 -30.66
N ALA A 24 5.59 -23.48 -29.56
CA ALA A 24 6.89 -23.06 -29.03
C ALA A 24 7.98 -23.95 -29.65
N GLU A 25 8.87 -23.35 -30.44
CA GLU A 25 10.07 -24.00 -30.95
C GLU A 25 11.01 -24.35 -29.79
N THR A 26 11.23 -25.64 -29.57
CA THR A 26 12.25 -26.14 -28.65
C THR A 26 13.60 -26.19 -29.38
N ARG A 27 14.47 -25.20 -29.14
CA ARG A 27 15.90 -25.32 -29.45
C ARG A 27 16.62 -25.94 -28.24
N PRO A 28 17.36 -27.06 -28.39
CA PRO A 28 18.18 -27.59 -27.31
C PRO A 28 19.47 -26.77 -27.23
N GLY A 29 19.62 -25.97 -26.17
CA GLY A 29 20.77 -25.10 -25.97
C GLY A 29 21.34 -25.18 -24.55
N LEU A 30 22.44 -25.94 -24.44
CA LEU A 30 23.58 -25.79 -23.52
C LEU A 30 23.29 -25.52 -22.03
N ILE A 31 23.47 -26.60 -21.25
CA ILE A 31 23.61 -26.63 -19.79
C ILE A 31 24.86 -25.83 -19.36
N PRO A 32 24.74 -24.76 -18.54
CA PRO A 32 25.90 -24.16 -17.89
C PRO A 32 26.44 -25.10 -16.80
N GLN A 33 27.73 -25.39 -16.89
CA GLN A 33 28.47 -26.18 -15.89
C GLN A 33 28.59 -25.40 -14.58
N ASN A 34 28.31 -26.10 -13.48
CA ASN A 34 28.38 -25.64 -12.11
C ASN A 34 29.86 -25.45 -11.69
N THR A 35 30.34 -24.21 -11.60
CA THR A 35 31.67 -23.91 -11.06
C THR A 35 31.60 -23.76 -9.54
N THR A 36 32.04 -24.79 -8.82
CA THR A 36 32.23 -24.78 -7.37
C THR A 36 33.40 -23.87 -7.00
N ARG A 37 33.12 -22.67 -6.47
CA ARG A 37 34.14 -21.78 -5.90
C ARG A 37 34.38 -22.14 -4.44
N ARG A 38 35.63 -22.50 -4.12
CA ARG A 38 36.10 -22.85 -2.76
C ARG A 38 36.00 -21.67 -1.79
N PRO A 39 35.61 -21.88 -0.51
CA PRO A 39 35.79 -20.89 0.55
C PRO A 39 37.24 -20.86 1.00
N GLY A 40 37.88 -19.69 0.91
CA GLY A 40 39.15 -19.42 1.57
C GLY A 40 38.95 -19.06 3.04
N ALA A 41 39.86 -19.55 3.89
CA ALA A 41 39.90 -19.29 5.32
C ALA A 41 40.18 -17.80 5.63
N SER A 42 39.53 -17.27 6.67
CA SER A 42 40.04 -16.09 7.37
C SER A 42 39.78 -16.23 8.87
N THR A 43 40.73 -15.74 9.64
CA THR A 43 41.09 -16.10 11.01
C THR A 43 40.34 -15.30 12.08
N SER A 44 40.34 -15.88 13.28
CA SER A 44 39.76 -15.47 14.55
C SER A 44 40.12 -14.04 15.03
N GLY A 45 39.21 -13.44 15.80
CA GLY A 45 39.45 -12.29 16.66
C GLY A 45 38.35 -12.14 17.71
N THR A 46 38.66 -12.53 18.95
CA THR A 46 37.82 -12.48 20.15
C THR A 46 37.82 -11.07 20.77
N SER A 47 36.69 -10.55 21.25
CA SER A 47 36.56 -9.98 22.60
C SER A 47 35.15 -9.45 22.93
N LEU A 48 34.93 -9.31 24.23
CA LEU A 48 33.71 -9.14 25.03
C LEU A 48 33.03 -7.76 24.96
N ARG A 49 31.72 -7.79 25.30
CA ARG A 49 30.86 -6.71 25.83
C ARG A 49 30.41 -5.59 24.87
N SER A 50 29.10 -5.57 24.57
CA SER A 50 28.18 -4.49 24.99
C SER A 50 26.76 -4.79 24.47
N VAL A 51 25.75 -4.56 25.30
CA VAL A 51 24.33 -4.60 24.95
C VAL A 51 24.04 -3.34 24.13
N VAL A 52 23.67 -3.48 22.85
CA VAL A 52 23.12 -2.36 22.08
C VAL A 52 21.95 -2.84 21.22
N GLU A 53 20.83 -2.20 21.51
CA GLU A 53 19.55 -2.10 20.85
C GLU A 53 19.68 -1.93 19.32
N LEU A 54 19.08 -2.86 18.57
CA LEU A 54 19.11 -2.89 17.11
C LEU A 54 18.08 -1.90 16.54
N VAL A 55 18.44 -0.61 16.48
CA VAL A 55 17.71 0.37 15.68
C VAL A 55 18.13 0.21 14.22
N VAL A 56 17.26 -0.36 13.40
CA VAL A 56 17.42 -0.42 11.94
C VAL A 56 17.14 0.96 11.36
N HIS A 57 18.18 1.78 11.20
CA HIS A 57 18.13 2.99 10.40
C HIS A 57 18.21 2.63 8.92
N ALA A 58 17.16 2.95 8.15
CA ALA A 58 17.27 3.01 6.69
C ALA A 58 18.16 4.21 6.32
N CYS A 59 19.45 3.95 6.06
CA CYS A 59 20.34 4.92 5.45
C CYS A 59 19.91 5.13 3.99
N VAL A 60 19.32 6.28 3.70
CA VAL A 60 19.27 6.83 2.35
C VAL A 60 20.68 7.33 2.04
N ASP A 61 21.28 6.81 0.97
CA ASP A 61 22.61 7.16 0.50
C ASP A 61 22.63 8.64 0.02
N PRO A 62 23.41 9.55 0.63
CA PRO A 62 23.42 10.97 0.28
C PRO A 62 24.25 11.29 -0.98
N LEU A 63 24.75 10.30 -1.72
CA LEU A 63 25.69 10.51 -2.84
C LEU A 63 25.03 10.87 -4.20
N LEU A 64 23.77 11.31 -4.21
CA LEU A 64 23.03 11.68 -5.43
C LEU A 64 22.44 13.11 -5.42
N GLU A 65 23.00 14.04 -4.63
CA GLU A 65 22.74 15.47 -4.82
C GLU A 65 23.94 16.11 -5.54
N GLU A 66 23.81 16.33 -6.86
CA GLU A 66 24.69 17.26 -7.57
C GLU A 66 24.38 18.72 -7.13
N PRO A 67 25.40 19.54 -6.81
CA PRO A 67 25.20 20.91 -6.35
C PRO A 67 24.73 21.85 -7.49
N PRO A 68 23.85 22.84 -7.21
CA PRO A 68 23.17 23.67 -8.23
C PRO A 68 24.02 24.85 -8.74
N GLN A 69 25.30 24.63 -9.07
CA GLN A 69 26.25 25.70 -9.41
C GLN A 69 26.75 25.68 -10.86
N ARG A 70 25.98 25.12 -11.81
CA ARG A 70 26.31 25.12 -13.24
C ARG A 70 25.27 25.79 -14.16
N LEU A 71 24.59 26.84 -13.69
CA LEU A 71 23.68 27.65 -14.53
C LEU A 71 24.01 29.15 -14.52
N SER A 72 25.29 29.50 -14.52
CA SER A 72 25.74 30.86 -14.81
C SER A 72 26.97 30.79 -15.71
N GLY A 73 26.73 30.90 -17.01
CA GLY A 73 27.75 30.86 -18.05
C GLY A 73 27.22 31.45 -19.37
N ASP A 74 27.46 32.75 -19.51
CA ASP A 74 27.60 33.60 -20.71
C ASP A 74 26.80 33.35 -22.00
N GLY A 75 26.17 34.45 -22.43
CA GLY A 75 25.58 34.63 -23.74
C GLY A 75 26.62 34.88 -24.84
N ARG A 76 26.66 33.99 -25.82
CA ARG A 76 27.01 34.31 -27.20
C ARG A 76 26.37 33.29 -28.14
N LEU A 77 25.19 33.62 -28.65
CA LEU A 77 24.53 32.87 -29.72
C LEU A 77 25.28 33.09 -31.02
N VAL A 78 25.96 32.05 -31.51
CA VAL A 78 26.32 31.89 -32.92
C VAL A 78 25.49 30.72 -33.44
N ALA A 79 24.69 30.97 -34.48
CA ALA A 79 23.88 29.94 -35.13
C ALA A 79 24.80 28.97 -35.91
N GLY A 80 25.11 27.83 -35.28
CA GLY A 80 25.73 26.69 -35.95
C GLY A 80 24.69 25.82 -36.65
N THR A 81 24.97 25.43 -37.90
CA THR A 81 24.16 24.51 -38.71
C THR A 81 23.94 23.15 -38.04
N PRO A 82 22.76 22.52 -38.18
CA PRO A 82 22.47 21.24 -37.54
C PRO A 82 23.24 20.11 -38.24
N ARG A 83 24.26 19.57 -37.57
CA ARG A 83 24.80 18.24 -37.88
C ARG A 83 24.14 17.23 -36.94
N LEU A 84 23.36 16.32 -37.54
CA LEU A 84 22.92 15.09 -36.91
C LEU A 84 24.13 14.17 -36.75
N GLU A 85 24.76 14.20 -35.57
CA GLU A 85 25.62 13.12 -35.12
C GLU A 85 24.86 12.27 -34.10
N LEU A 86 24.70 11.00 -34.46
CA LEU A 86 24.10 9.95 -33.64
C LEU A 86 25.10 9.62 -32.52
N HIS A 87 24.85 10.09 -31.31
CA HIS A 87 25.60 9.64 -30.13
C HIS A 87 24.98 8.35 -29.59
N ASP A 88 25.72 7.27 -29.85
CA ASP A 88 25.56 5.95 -29.28
C ASP A 88 26.01 5.99 -27.80
N GLY A 89 25.05 6.16 -26.90
CA GLY A 89 25.24 6.23 -25.45
C GLY A 89 24.55 5.06 -24.77
N HIS A 90 25.33 4.03 -24.48
CA HIS A 90 25.06 2.85 -23.65
C HIS A 90 23.73 2.80 -22.87
N GLY A 91 22.80 2.01 -23.40
CA GLY A 91 21.63 1.55 -22.68
C GLY A 91 21.99 0.59 -21.54
N ARG A 92 21.60 0.95 -20.32
CA ARG A 92 21.15 -0.03 -19.32
C ARG A 92 19.64 0.11 -19.20
N LEU A 93 18.91 -0.68 -19.97
CA LEU A 93 17.52 -0.96 -19.69
C LEU A 93 17.47 -1.83 -18.42
N PRO A 94 16.61 -1.56 -17.43
CA PRO A 94 16.35 -2.52 -16.38
C PRO A 94 15.75 -3.77 -17.04
N ALA A 95 16.41 -4.91 -16.85
CA ALA A 95 15.88 -6.19 -17.29
C ALA A 95 14.46 -6.36 -16.75
N ALA A 96 13.49 -6.52 -17.65
CA ALA A 96 12.13 -6.88 -17.27
C ALA A 96 12.18 -8.22 -16.53
N ILE A 97 12.01 -8.18 -15.21
CA ILE A 97 11.84 -9.39 -14.41
C ILE A 97 10.46 -9.94 -14.77
N ALA A 98 10.42 -10.97 -15.61
CA ALA A 98 9.22 -11.76 -15.82
C ALA A 98 8.87 -12.47 -14.51
N ALA A 99 7.81 -12.03 -13.84
CA ALA A 99 7.23 -12.74 -12.70
C ALA A 99 6.53 -14.02 -13.19
N GLY A 100 7.32 -15.01 -13.59
CA GLY A 100 6.85 -16.34 -13.96
C GLY A 100 6.64 -17.21 -12.72
N VAL A 101 5.64 -16.89 -11.88
CA VAL A 101 5.15 -17.84 -10.87
C VAL A 101 3.96 -18.58 -11.47
N ALA A 102 4.21 -19.75 -12.06
CA ALA A 102 3.16 -20.67 -12.45
C ALA A 102 2.62 -21.39 -11.21
N LEU A 103 1.54 -20.85 -10.61
CA LEU A 103 0.78 -21.57 -9.59
C LEU A 103 -0.02 -22.69 -10.28
N VAL A 104 0.54 -23.89 -10.31
CA VAL A 104 -0.16 -25.10 -10.76
C VAL A 104 -1.16 -25.52 -9.69
N LEU A 105 -2.32 -24.87 -9.66
CA LEU A 105 -3.47 -25.33 -8.88
C LEU A 105 -4.13 -26.50 -9.63
N ARG A 106 -3.74 -27.73 -9.27
CA ARG A 106 -4.51 -28.92 -9.64
C ARG A 106 -5.84 -28.91 -8.87
N GLN A 107 -6.84 -28.25 -9.44
CA GLN A 107 -8.20 -28.28 -8.93
C GLN A 107 -8.75 -29.70 -9.10
N ARG A 108 -8.85 -30.46 -8.00
CA ARG A 108 -9.61 -31.71 -7.98
C ARG A 108 -11.09 -31.39 -8.21
N PRO A 109 -11.83 -32.18 -9.02
CA PRO A 109 -13.28 -32.08 -9.09
C PRO A 109 -13.85 -32.29 -7.68
N GLN A 110 -14.46 -31.25 -7.11
CA GLN A 110 -15.24 -31.42 -5.89
C GLN A 110 -16.48 -32.27 -6.21
N PRO A 111 -16.84 -33.23 -5.35
CA PRO A 111 -18.09 -33.95 -5.47
C PRO A 111 -19.27 -32.97 -5.40
N SER A 112 -20.27 -33.20 -6.25
CA SER A 112 -21.53 -32.48 -6.26
C SER A 112 -22.22 -32.63 -4.90
N HIS A 113 -22.13 -31.59 -4.06
CA HIS A 113 -22.96 -31.46 -2.87
C HIS A 113 -24.40 -31.15 -3.31
N GLU A 114 -25.13 -32.15 -3.78
CA GLU A 114 -26.59 -32.09 -3.82
C GLU A 114 -27.08 -32.05 -2.38
N ALA A 115 -27.40 -30.84 -1.91
CA ALA A 115 -28.01 -30.62 -0.62
C ALA A 115 -29.43 -31.19 -0.64
N GLN A 116 -29.58 -32.41 -0.14
CA GLN A 116 -30.89 -33.03 0.12
C GLN A 116 -31.56 -32.26 1.27
N ARG A 117 -32.34 -31.23 0.92
CA ARG A 117 -33.18 -30.48 1.86
C ARG A 117 -34.46 -31.25 2.12
N THR A 118 -34.51 -32.02 3.20
CA THR A 118 -35.75 -32.46 3.83
C THR A 118 -36.49 -31.25 4.38
N ARG A 119 -37.58 -30.84 3.71
CA ARG A 119 -38.50 -29.80 4.16
C ARG A 119 -39.35 -30.33 5.32
N ALA A 120 -39.00 -29.96 6.54
CA ALA A 120 -39.95 -29.97 7.65
C ALA A 120 -40.80 -28.68 7.59
N PRO A 121 -42.14 -28.74 7.73
CA PRO A 121 -43.01 -27.56 7.76
C PRO A 121 -42.92 -26.91 9.15
N GLY A 122 -41.86 -26.10 9.35
CA GLY A 122 -41.63 -25.32 10.56
C GLY A 122 -42.02 -23.85 10.36
N ARG A 123 -42.80 -23.33 11.32
CA ARG A 123 -43.28 -21.94 11.47
C ARG A 123 -42.48 -20.88 10.68
N HIS A 124 -43.17 -20.17 9.80
CA HIS A 124 -42.66 -18.98 9.11
C HIS A 124 -42.35 -17.88 10.12
N HIS A 125 -41.10 -17.79 10.57
CA HIS A 125 -40.60 -16.54 11.13
C HIS A 125 -40.64 -15.48 10.03
N ALA A 126 -41.30 -14.36 10.32
CA ALA A 126 -41.30 -13.20 9.43
C ALA A 126 -39.84 -12.84 9.08
N PRO A 127 -39.53 -12.52 7.81
CA PRO A 127 -38.18 -12.16 7.42
C PRO A 127 -37.76 -10.90 8.18
N VAL A 128 -36.83 -11.06 9.12
CA VAL A 128 -36.13 -9.92 9.73
C VAL A 128 -35.20 -9.38 8.65
N ALA A 129 -35.38 -8.12 8.28
CA ALA A 129 -34.47 -7.45 7.35
C ALA A 129 -33.05 -7.52 7.94
N PRO A 130 -32.05 -8.01 7.17
CA PRO A 130 -30.69 -8.11 7.68
C PRO A 130 -30.19 -6.71 8.03
N THR A 131 -29.87 -6.48 9.30
CA THR A 131 -29.16 -5.28 9.74
C THR A 131 -27.80 -5.27 9.06
N GLU A 132 -27.49 -4.16 8.39
CA GLU A 132 -26.20 -3.98 7.76
C GLU A 132 -25.08 -4.07 8.81
N LYS A 133 -24.01 -4.81 8.51
CA LYS A 133 -22.90 -4.95 9.46
C LYS A 133 -22.04 -3.69 9.44
N GLU A 134 -21.79 -3.16 10.62
CA GLU A 134 -20.89 -2.05 10.84
C GLU A 134 -19.72 -2.51 11.70
N LEU A 135 -18.50 -2.25 11.25
CA LEU A 135 -17.28 -2.60 11.97
C LEU A 135 -16.49 -1.31 12.24
N ARG A 136 -16.09 -1.12 13.49
CA ARG A 136 -15.36 0.05 13.96
C ARG A 136 -13.99 -0.38 14.47
N TYR A 137 -12.99 0.42 14.13
CA TYR A 137 -11.60 0.18 14.49
C TYR A 137 -10.99 1.47 15.00
N THR A 138 -10.11 1.36 16.00
CA THR A 138 -9.35 2.51 16.51
C THR A 138 -7.89 2.11 16.73
N VAL A 139 -6.99 3.02 16.37
CA VAL A 139 -5.56 2.92 16.65
C VAL A 139 -5.11 4.22 17.32
N VAL A 140 -4.24 4.11 18.31
CA VAL A 140 -3.63 5.23 19.03
C VAL A 140 -2.13 5.22 18.74
N LEU A 141 -1.58 6.39 18.48
CA LEU A 141 -0.16 6.68 18.38
C LEU A 141 0.24 7.45 19.64
N ASP A 142 1.13 6.90 20.45
CA ASP A 142 1.70 7.63 21.58
C ASP A 142 2.82 8.58 21.10
N SER A 143 3.20 9.52 21.98
CA SER A 143 4.25 10.52 21.70
C SER A 143 5.62 9.91 21.40
N ASP A 144 5.86 8.69 21.89
CA ASP A 144 7.11 7.95 21.70
C ASP A 144 7.10 7.14 20.38
N GLY A 145 6.01 7.19 19.61
CA GLY A 145 5.86 6.52 18.33
C GLY A 145 5.33 5.07 18.41
N GLY A 146 5.00 4.62 19.62
CA GLY A 146 4.32 3.37 19.90
C GLY A 146 2.87 3.39 19.40
N LEU A 147 2.43 2.24 18.92
CA LEU A 147 1.09 2.05 18.35
C LEU A 147 0.30 1.04 19.18
N ARG A 148 -0.96 1.37 19.45
CA ARG A 148 -1.89 0.54 20.25
C ARG A 148 -3.26 0.50 19.59
N THR A 149 -3.99 -0.59 19.80
CA THR A 149 -5.42 -0.67 19.41
C THR A 149 -6.33 -0.22 20.57
N ASP A 150 -7.63 -0.05 20.31
CA ASP A 150 -8.65 0.18 21.34
C ASP A 150 -8.72 -0.90 22.44
N THR A 151 -8.25 -2.11 22.15
CA THR A 151 -8.14 -3.17 23.15
C THR A 151 -6.89 -3.06 24.04
N ASP A 152 -6.18 -1.93 23.99
CA ASP A 152 -4.96 -1.59 24.76
C ASP A 152 -3.77 -2.53 24.52
N LYS A 153 -3.62 -3.02 23.29
CA LYS A 153 -2.58 -3.99 22.93
C LYS A 153 -1.57 -3.39 21.96
N GLY A 154 -0.29 -3.56 22.30
CA GLY A 154 0.83 -3.16 21.45
C GLY A 154 0.91 -3.94 20.14
N ILE A 155 1.74 -3.46 19.21
CA ILE A 155 1.91 -4.06 17.87
C ILE A 155 2.60 -5.43 17.88
N ASP A 156 3.31 -5.77 18.97
CA ASP A 156 4.16 -6.97 19.03
C ASP A 156 3.39 -8.28 19.29
N GLU A 157 2.07 -8.21 19.54
CA GLU A 157 1.22 -9.39 19.71
C GLU A 157 0.67 -9.89 18.35
N ILE A 158 1.50 -10.65 17.63
CA ILE A 158 1.16 -11.28 16.35
C ILE A 158 -0.17 -12.05 16.47
N GLY A 159 -1.14 -11.72 15.61
CA GLY A 159 -2.48 -12.35 15.56
C GLY A 159 -3.62 -11.52 16.14
N ARG A 160 -3.35 -10.33 16.71
CA ARG A 160 -4.38 -9.45 17.29
C ARG A 160 -4.66 -8.18 16.49
N TRP A 161 -3.78 -7.83 15.55
CA TRP A 161 -4.00 -6.74 14.62
C TRP A 161 -4.73 -7.24 13.37
N SER A 162 -5.88 -6.64 13.08
CA SER A 162 -6.55 -6.87 11.80
C SER A 162 -5.92 -6.01 10.69
N ALA A 163 -6.26 -6.29 9.44
CA ALA A 163 -5.81 -5.49 8.31
C ALA A 163 -6.23 -4.01 8.45
N GLU A 164 -7.43 -3.75 9.00
CA GLU A 164 -7.94 -2.40 9.25
C GLU A 164 -7.12 -1.67 10.31
N HIS A 165 -6.72 -2.35 11.39
CA HIS A 165 -5.82 -1.77 12.38
C HIS A 165 -4.48 -1.39 11.75
N LEU A 166 -3.90 -2.27 10.92
CA LEU A 166 -2.63 -1.99 10.24
C LEU A 166 -2.76 -0.80 9.26
N LEU A 167 -3.89 -0.69 8.56
CA LEU A 167 -4.18 0.44 7.70
C LEU A 167 -4.24 1.77 8.47
N LEU A 168 -4.95 1.79 9.60
CA LEU A 168 -5.06 2.99 10.45
C LEU A 168 -3.72 3.38 11.09
N ALA A 169 -2.92 2.40 11.52
CA ALA A 169 -1.55 2.62 11.99
C ALA A 169 -0.66 3.21 10.89
N ALA A 170 -0.73 2.65 9.68
CA ALA A 170 0.03 3.15 8.54
C ALA A 170 -0.38 4.60 8.20
N LEU A 171 -1.67 4.92 8.25
CA LEU A 171 -2.18 6.28 8.05
C LEU A 171 -1.65 7.26 9.11
N LEU A 172 -1.69 6.90 10.39
CA LEU A 172 -1.15 7.74 11.48
C LEU A 172 0.34 8.01 11.29
N ARG A 173 1.14 6.96 11.11
CA ARG A 173 2.59 7.10 10.93
C ARG A 173 2.92 7.91 9.68
N CYS A 174 2.27 7.63 8.57
CA CYS A 174 2.44 8.38 7.33
C CYS A 174 2.15 9.87 7.50
N THR A 175 1.06 10.21 8.20
CA THR A 175 0.69 11.61 8.48
C THR A 175 1.71 12.28 9.41
N ALA A 176 2.13 11.59 10.48
CA ALA A 176 3.13 12.08 11.42
C ALA A 176 4.49 12.32 10.74
N GLU A 177 4.94 11.42 9.86
CA GLU A 177 6.17 11.61 9.10
C GLU A 177 6.09 12.78 8.11
N SER A 178 4.96 12.92 7.42
CA SER A 178 4.74 14.06 6.51
C SER A 178 4.76 15.40 7.26
N LEU A 179 4.15 15.44 8.44
CA LEU A 179 4.22 16.58 9.36
C LEU A 179 5.67 16.87 9.79
N ARG A 180 6.38 15.86 10.28
CA ARG A 180 7.78 16.01 10.72
C ARG A 180 8.66 16.58 9.61
N TYR A 181 8.52 16.05 8.40
CA TYR A 181 9.26 16.53 7.25
C TYR A 181 8.96 18.00 6.93
N SER A 182 7.67 18.37 6.84
CA SER A 182 7.27 19.73 6.46
C SER A 182 7.59 20.78 7.52
N ALA A 183 7.58 20.40 8.81
CA ALA A 183 7.96 21.24 9.94
C ALA A 183 9.48 21.47 10.00
N ARG A 184 10.29 20.42 9.81
CA ARG A 184 11.76 20.55 9.74
C ARG A 184 12.22 21.47 8.61
N LYS A 185 11.56 21.38 7.45
CA LYS A 185 11.83 22.26 6.31
C LYS A 185 11.61 23.76 6.64
N ARG A 186 10.88 24.06 7.71
CA ARG A 186 10.58 25.43 8.19
C ARG A 186 11.27 25.76 9.51
N GLY A 187 12.30 25.01 9.88
CA GLY A 187 13.15 25.32 11.03
C GLY A 187 12.61 24.84 12.38
N VAL A 188 11.55 24.02 12.42
CA VAL A 188 11.12 23.36 13.66
C VAL A 188 12.09 22.21 13.97
N THR A 189 12.65 22.21 15.18
CA THR A 189 13.71 21.27 15.59
C THR A 189 13.19 20.15 16.47
N ARG A 190 12.25 20.44 17.39
CA ARG A 190 11.60 19.44 18.24
C ARG A 190 10.15 19.27 17.83
N ILE A 191 9.76 18.01 17.58
CA ILE A 191 8.45 17.67 17.04
C ILE A 191 7.92 16.47 17.80
N GLY A 192 6.99 16.69 18.71
CA GLY A 192 6.19 15.66 19.37
C GLY A 192 4.91 15.40 18.58
N VAL A 193 4.57 14.12 18.35
CA VAL A 193 3.34 13.75 17.65
C VAL A 193 2.72 12.54 18.33
N GLY A 194 1.54 12.73 18.92
CA GLY A 194 0.64 11.67 19.36
C GLY A 194 -0.71 11.80 18.65
N GLY A 195 -1.60 10.83 18.84
CA GLY A 195 -2.96 10.94 18.31
C GLY A 195 -3.70 9.62 18.18
N SER A 196 -4.79 9.63 17.44
CA SER A 196 -5.59 8.45 17.14
C SER A 196 -6.19 8.51 15.74
N ALA A 197 -6.45 7.34 15.17
CA ALA A 197 -7.20 7.17 13.94
C ALA A 197 -8.33 6.18 14.16
N LYS A 198 -9.52 6.54 13.67
CA LYS A 198 -10.74 5.74 13.73
C LYS A 198 -11.17 5.39 12.32
N GLY A 199 -11.52 4.13 12.11
CA GLY A 199 -12.00 3.62 10.82
C GLY A 199 -13.38 3.00 10.94
N LEU A 200 -14.24 3.31 9.98
CA LEU A 200 -15.56 2.70 9.82
C LEU A 200 -15.57 1.85 8.56
N VAL A 201 -15.86 0.56 8.73
CA VAL A 201 -16.09 -0.38 7.62
C VAL A 201 -17.57 -0.73 7.55
N ARG A 202 -18.17 -0.46 6.39
CA ARG A 202 -19.55 -0.85 6.05
C ARG A 202 -19.63 -1.26 4.59
N ARG A 203 -20.80 -1.71 4.14
CA ARG A 203 -21.03 -2.01 2.73
C ARG A 203 -21.18 -0.70 1.97
N ARG A 204 -20.42 -0.53 0.89
CA ARG A 204 -20.55 0.61 -0.01
C ARG A 204 -21.79 0.48 -0.87
N ASP A 205 -22.47 1.60 -1.09
CA ASP A 205 -23.67 1.64 -1.93
C ASP A 205 -23.31 1.48 -3.41
N GLU A 206 -22.12 1.95 -3.81
CA GLU A 206 -21.72 1.99 -5.22
C GLU A 206 -21.46 0.61 -5.83
N ASP A 207 -20.86 -0.31 -5.06
CA ASP A 207 -20.47 -1.65 -5.54
C ASP A 207 -20.87 -2.80 -4.61
N GLY A 208 -21.56 -2.49 -3.51
CA GLY A 208 -22.00 -3.49 -2.55
C GLY A 208 -20.87 -4.21 -1.82
N ARG A 209 -19.64 -3.70 -1.83
CA ARG A 209 -18.47 -4.31 -1.15
C ARG A 209 -18.22 -3.65 0.21
N TYR A 210 -17.69 -4.43 1.15
CA TYR A 210 -17.20 -3.86 2.40
C TYR A 210 -15.89 -3.12 2.16
N ALA A 211 -15.82 -1.87 2.62
CA ALA A 211 -14.62 -1.05 2.54
C ALA A 211 -14.59 -0.07 3.72
N VAL A 212 -13.42 0.51 3.98
CA VAL A 212 -13.34 1.68 4.86
C VAL A 212 -14.05 2.84 4.16
N VAL A 213 -15.18 3.26 4.72
CA VAL A 213 -16.03 4.33 4.16
C VAL A 213 -15.78 5.67 4.81
N ARG A 214 -15.20 5.67 6.01
CA ARG A 214 -14.88 6.86 6.78
C ARG A 214 -13.65 6.60 7.63
N THR A 215 -12.80 7.62 7.67
CA THR A 215 -11.62 7.64 8.52
C THR A 215 -11.50 9.00 9.18
N ASP A 216 -11.37 9.02 10.49
CA ASP A 216 -11.15 10.24 11.28
C ASP A 216 -9.77 10.13 11.94
N VAL A 217 -8.94 11.17 11.79
CA VAL A 217 -7.58 11.24 12.34
C VAL A 217 -7.51 12.46 13.24
N ALA A 218 -7.15 12.24 14.51
CA ALA A 218 -6.94 13.30 15.48
C ALA A 218 -5.50 13.25 15.96
N LEU A 219 -4.75 14.35 15.85
CA LEU A 219 -3.33 14.43 16.19
C LEU A 219 -3.09 15.55 17.21
N ASP A 220 -2.34 15.22 18.26
CA ASP A 220 -1.80 16.13 19.25
C ASP A 220 -0.33 16.38 18.90
N VAL A 221 0.02 17.65 18.66
CA VAL A 221 1.30 18.03 18.06
C VAL A 221 1.98 19.10 18.91
N GLU A 222 3.22 18.85 19.25
CA GLU A 222 4.13 19.79 19.93
C GLU A 222 5.21 20.24 18.95
N LEU A 223 5.36 21.55 18.74
CA LEU A 223 6.36 22.12 17.81
C LEU A 223 7.25 23.15 18.51
N GLU A 224 8.56 22.90 18.53
CA GLU A 224 9.55 23.87 19.03
C GLU A 224 10.65 24.15 17.99
N PRO A 225 10.98 25.44 17.72
CA PRO A 225 10.24 26.62 18.15
C PRO A 225 8.82 26.68 17.56
N LYS A 226 7.92 27.40 18.24
CA LYS A 226 6.54 27.56 17.77
C LYS A 226 6.54 28.30 16.42
N PRO A 227 6.05 27.70 15.33
CA PRO A 227 6.05 28.33 14.02
C PRO A 227 5.09 29.53 13.99
N LEU A 228 5.37 30.47 13.09
CA LEU A 228 4.41 31.55 12.78
C LEU A 228 3.11 30.94 12.27
N ARG A 229 1.98 31.64 12.46
CA ARG A 229 0.65 31.12 12.08
C ARG A 229 0.55 30.72 10.60
N THR A 230 1.18 31.48 9.72
CA THR A 230 1.23 31.18 8.27
C THR A 230 2.04 29.92 7.97
N ASP A 231 3.18 29.75 8.65
CA ASP A 231 4.01 28.56 8.51
C ASP A 231 3.32 27.34 9.10
N LEU A 232 2.63 27.48 10.22
CA LEU A 232 1.83 26.41 10.83
C LEU A 232 0.76 25.90 9.88
N ALA A 233 -0.03 26.79 9.28
CA ALA A 233 -1.06 26.39 8.31
C ALA A 233 -0.43 25.62 7.13
N ALA A 234 0.69 26.11 6.60
CA ALA A 234 1.40 25.48 5.50
C ALA A 234 2.05 24.12 5.89
N ILE A 235 2.45 23.95 7.16
CA ILE A 235 2.93 22.67 7.70
C ILE A 235 1.79 21.65 7.72
N LEU A 236 0.66 22.01 8.32
CA LEU A 236 -0.49 21.10 8.46
C LEU A 236 -1.08 20.71 7.11
N GLU A 237 -1.26 21.67 6.20
CA GLU A 237 -1.74 21.41 4.84
C GLU A 237 -0.81 20.46 4.08
N TRP A 238 0.51 20.60 4.25
CA TRP A 238 1.47 19.71 3.61
C TRP A 238 1.49 18.33 4.27
N ALA A 239 1.28 18.24 5.58
CA ALA A 239 1.18 16.97 6.29
C ALA A 239 0.01 16.11 5.78
N GLU A 240 -1.15 16.74 5.52
CA GLU A 240 -2.32 16.06 4.97
C GLU A 240 -2.08 15.60 3.53
N ARG A 241 -1.61 16.51 2.66
CA ARG A 241 -1.39 16.21 1.23
C ARG A 241 -0.20 15.31 0.98
N GLY A 242 0.83 15.39 1.82
CA GLY A 242 2.06 14.63 1.70
C GLY A 242 1.96 13.22 2.25
N CYS A 243 0.88 12.85 2.95
CA CYS A 243 0.66 11.47 3.34
C CYS A 243 0.13 10.63 2.18
N PHE A 244 0.99 9.74 1.65
CA PHE A 244 0.65 8.83 0.57
C PHE A 244 -0.50 7.87 0.92
N ILE A 245 -0.57 7.38 2.16
CA ILE A 245 -1.66 6.49 2.60
C ILE A 245 -3.00 7.24 2.56
N GLY A 246 -3.07 8.44 3.16
CA GLY A 246 -4.28 9.28 3.11
C GLY A 246 -4.70 9.63 1.68
N SER A 247 -3.72 9.92 0.82
CA SER A 247 -3.95 10.20 -0.60
C SER A 247 -4.46 8.99 -1.38
N SER A 248 -4.04 7.78 -1.01
CA SER A 248 -4.39 6.52 -1.69
C SER A 248 -5.77 5.99 -1.30
N LEU A 249 -6.35 6.45 -0.20
CA LEU A 249 -7.68 6.03 0.23
C LEU A 249 -8.77 6.63 -0.69
N THR A 250 -9.77 5.80 -1.02
CA THR A 250 -10.98 6.24 -1.72
C THR A 250 -11.80 7.16 -0.82
N ALA A 251 -12.09 6.74 0.42
CA ALA A 251 -12.67 7.61 1.43
C ALA A 251 -11.58 8.52 2.00
N LYS A 252 -11.69 9.83 1.78
CA LYS A 252 -10.69 10.79 2.26
C LYS A 252 -10.74 10.90 3.80
N PRO A 253 -9.58 10.81 4.49
CA PRO A 253 -9.55 11.01 5.92
C PRO A 253 -9.99 12.43 6.31
N THR A 254 -10.67 12.54 7.43
CA THR A 254 -10.95 13.83 8.08
C THR A 254 -9.89 14.04 9.17
N TYR A 255 -9.19 15.17 9.12
CA TYR A 255 -8.10 15.48 10.05
C TYR A 255 -8.54 16.50 11.10
N HIS A 256 -8.10 16.29 12.34
CA HIS A 256 -8.25 17.19 13.47
C HIS A 256 -6.88 17.39 14.12
N TRP A 257 -6.45 18.63 14.27
CA TRP A 257 -5.13 18.99 14.77
C TRP A 257 -5.25 19.79 16.07
N ASN A 258 -4.61 19.30 17.13
CA ASN A 258 -4.39 20.06 18.37
C ASN A 258 -2.91 20.41 18.42
N VAL A 259 -2.56 21.69 18.26
CA VAL A 259 -1.16 22.14 18.21
C VAL A 259 -0.85 23.00 19.42
N THR A 260 0.15 22.59 20.20
CA THR A 260 0.65 23.31 21.37
C THR A 260 1.99 23.98 21.08
#